data_AF-A0A6J1IDP8-F1
#
_entry.id   AF-A0A6J1IDP8-F1
#
_cell.length_a   1.000
_cell.length_b   1.000
_cell.length_c   1.000
_cell.angle_alpha   90.00
_cell.angle_beta   90.00
_cell.angle_gamma   90.00
#
_symmetry.space_group_name_H-M   'P 1'
#
loop_
_entity.id
_entity.type
_entity.pdbx_description
1 polymer ?
#
loop_
_entity_poly.entity_id
_entity_poly.type
_entity_poly.pdbx_seq_one_letter_code
_entity_poly.pdbx_strand_id
1 'polypeptide(L)'
;MAEGSRNGQLCGNVVSWIKTMLEQLPVVNVGCSIYRVPKLLREMNNTAFTPQVISIGPFHHHSRDDLIVKEQYKLQGLANFLFRMMNMSSVEFLVETTQTWVKDARDYYAEPINMNDEDFIKMLLVDGCFTVELLILNYGQYSRDAFIRIEHKVDLQFYKRFPHIGADLVKLENQSPFFVLQRLYLVKQKDPSISFITLTKIFFIMGLNGVFEIPPILNDDYFEPMMQNLIAFEHVYVGNDNKCIQYVSLLDHLICTEKDVSVLVKARIIINEIGGSSIEVSKLFNNLCKFVTVPNCCHFNDINKALREHCSRRWNKAIATLKHNYFNTPWAIVSFVGAIFLLIFALLQTIFSGIS
;
A
#
# COMPACT_ATOMS: atom_id res chain seq x y z
N MET A 1 -22.37 0.19 -62.52
CA MET A 1 -21.75 -1.12 -62.14
C MET A 1 -20.36 -0.97 -61.49
N ALA A 2 -19.54 0.03 -61.82
CA ALA A 2 -18.20 0.19 -61.24
C ALA A 2 -18.16 0.59 -59.74
N GLU A 3 -19.12 1.38 -59.25
CA GLU A 3 -19.15 1.81 -57.83
C GLU A 3 -19.50 0.68 -56.85
N GLY A 4 -20.39 -0.25 -57.24
CA GLY A 4 -20.75 -1.40 -56.42
C GLY A 4 -19.59 -2.38 -56.19
N SER A 5 -18.74 -2.55 -57.20
CA SER A 5 -17.50 -3.35 -57.11
C SER A 5 -16.44 -2.69 -56.22
N ARG A 6 -16.30 -1.36 -56.32
CA ARG A 6 -15.36 -0.58 -55.48
C ARG A 6 -15.77 -0.57 -54.01
N ASN A 7 -17.06 -0.42 -53.71
CA ASN A 7 -17.58 -0.45 -52.34
C ASN A 7 -17.49 -1.85 -51.71
N GLY A 8 -17.70 -2.92 -52.49
CA GLY A 8 -17.49 -4.30 -52.03
C GLY A 8 -16.03 -4.59 -51.69
N GLN A 9 -15.09 -4.07 -52.49
CA GLN A 9 -13.65 -4.22 -52.26
C GLN A 9 -13.17 -3.42 -51.04
N LEU A 10 -13.67 -2.20 -50.84
CA LEU A 10 -13.39 -1.39 -49.66
C LEU A 10 -13.87 -2.09 -48.38
N CYS A 11 -15.10 -2.62 -48.39
CA CYS A 11 -15.67 -3.33 -47.25
C CYS A 11 -14.88 -4.61 -46.92
N GLY A 12 -14.45 -5.36 -47.94
CA GLY A 12 -13.60 -6.55 -47.76
C GLY A 12 -12.25 -6.23 -47.12
N ASN A 13 -11.60 -5.14 -47.54
CA ASN A 13 -10.32 -4.70 -46.99
C ASN A 13 -10.46 -4.27 -45.52
N VAL A 14 -11.52 -3.52 -45.18
CA VAL A 14 -11.78 -3.09 -43.79
C VAL A 14 -12.07 -4.29 -42.89
N VAL A 15 -12.88 -5.26 -43.34
CA VAL A 15 -13.16 -6.48 -42.56
C VAL A 15 -11.90 -7.31 -42.33
N SER A 16 -11.05 -7.48 -43.36
CA SER A 16 -9.77 -8.18 -43.21
C SER A 16 -8.85 -7.48 -42.22
N TRP A 17 -8.75 -6.15 -42.30
CA TRP A 17 -7.95 -5.35 -41.38
C TRP A 17 -8.45 -5.47 -39.94
N ILE A 18 -9.77 -5.39 -39.71
CA ILE A 18 -10.38 -5.58 -38.38
C ILE A 18 -10.08 -6.99 -37.86
N LYS A 19 -10.22 -8.04 -38.67
CA LYS A 19 -9.91 -9.43 -38.24
C LYS A 19 -8.45 -9.57 -37.82
N THR A 20 -7.52 -9.03 -38.60
CA THR A 20 -6.10 -9.04 -38.24
C THR A 20 -5.83 -8.27 -36.94
N MET A 21 -6.50 -7.13 -36.72
CA MET A 21 -6.38 -6.40 -35.45
C MET A 21 -6.94 -7.20 -34.27
N LEU A 22 -8.07 -7.89 -34.45
CA LEU A 22 -8.68 -8.72 -33.40
C LEU A 22 -7.80 -9.93 -33.06
N GLU A 23 -7.16 -10.54 -34.06
CA GLU A 23 -6.19 -11.64 -33.87
C GLU A 23 -4.89 -11.17 -33.20
N GLN A 24 -4.52 -9.91 -33.39
CA GLN A 24 -3.36 -9.26 -32.77
C GLN A 24 -3.67 -8.61 -31.42
N LEU A 25 -4.90 -8.71 -30.92
CA LEU A 25 -5.22 -8.18 -29.60
C LEU A 25 -4.34 -8.89 -28.55
N PRO A 26 -3.73 -8.13 -27.62
CA PRO A 26 -2.94 -8.72 -26.57
C PRO A 26 -3.84 -9.64 -25.74
N VAL A 27 -3.39 -10.87 -25.51
CA VAL A 27 -4.08 -11.79 -24.60
C VAL A 27 -4.07 -11.16 -23.22
N VAL A 28 -5.24 -10.84 -22.69
CA VAL A 28 -5.38 -10.33 -21.32
C VAL A 28 -5.06 -11.50 -20.39
N ASN A 29 -3.91 -11.44 -19.73
CA ASN A 29 -3.55 -12.44 -18.75
C ASN A 29 -4.36 -12.23 -17.47
N VAL A 30 -5.44 -12.99 -17.30
CA VAL A 30 -6.34 -12.87 -16.14
C VAL A 30 -5.65 -13.23 -14.82
N GLY A 31 -4.50 -13.93 -14.88
CA GLY A 31 -3.68 -14.29 -13.71
C GLY A 31 -2.59 -13.27 -13.36
N CYS A 32 -2.42 -12.19 -14.13
CA CYS A 32 -1.40 -11.20 -13.83
C CYS A 32 -1.72 -10.40 -12.56
N SER A 33 -0.68 -9.93 -11.88
CA SER A 33 -0.80 -9.13 -10.66
C SER A 33 0.24 -8.01 -10.58
N ILE A 34 1.03 -7.80 -11.63
CA ILE A 34 2.03 -6.73 -11.74
C ILE A 34 1.71 -5.90 -12.97
N TYR A 35 1.38 -4.63 -12.76
CA TYR A 35 0.88 -3.72 -13.79
C TYR A 35 1.79 -2.51 -13.93
N ARG A 36 1.79 -1.87 -15.11
CA ARG A 36 2.25 -0.49 -15.20
C ARG A 36 1.22 0.46 -14.66
N VAL A 37 1.70 1.56 -14.08
CA VAL A 37 0.86 2.63 -13.59
C VAL A 37 0.28 3.37 -14.79
N PRO A 38 -1.05 3.59 -14.84
CA PRO A 38 -1.68 4.40 -15.88
C PRO A 38 -1.00 5.75 -16.05
N LYS A 39 -0.76 6.15 -17.30
CA LYS A 39 -0.03 7.39 -17.64
C LYS A 39 -0.58 8.62 -16.89
N LEU A 40 -1.90 8.74 -16.78
CA LEU A 40 -2.55 9.85 -16.08
C LEU A 40 -2.16 9.93 -14.60
N LEU A 41 -2.13 8.80 -13.89
CA LEU A 41 -1.72 8.77 -12.47
C LEU A 41 -0.23 9.10 -12.33
N ARG A 42 0.60 8.57 -13.23
CA ARG A 42 2.04 8.83 -13.25
C ARG A 42 2.37 10.31 -13.47
N GLU A 43 1.64 11.00 -14.34
CA GLU A 43 1.83 12.44 -14.59
C GLU A 43 1.54 13.31 -13.36
N MET A 44 0.70 12.86 -12.44
CA MET A 44 0.40 13.59 -11.21
C MET A 44 1.51 13.48 -10.16
N ASN A 45 2.08 12.28 -10.00
CA ASN A 45 3.11 12.04 -8.99
C ASN A 45 4.12 10.98 -9.45
N ASN A 46 5.01 11.38 -10.35
CA ASN A 46 5.98 10.44 -10.93
C ASN A 46 6.91 9.80 -9.87
N THR A 47 7.20 10.51 -8.78
CA THR A 47 8.09 10.03 -7.71
C THR A 47 7.48 8.91 -6.87
N ALA A 48 6.15 8.87 -6.75
CA ALA A 48 5.45 7.80 -6.02
C ALA A 48 5.54 6.44 -6.71
N PHE A 49 5.75 6.43 -8.03
CA PHE A 49 5.79 5.21 -8.84
C PHE A 49 7.19 4.83 -9.32
N THR A 50 8.18 5.72 -9.15
CA THR A 50 9.55 5.50 -9.63
C THR A 50 10.48 5.17 -8.47
N PRO A 51 11.23 4.05 -8.50
CA PRO A 51 12.18 3.71 -7.43
C PRO A 51 13.28 4.76 -7.28
N GLN A 52 13.72 5.00 -6.05
CA GLN A 52 14.71 6.04 -5.70
C GLN A 52 16.03 5.46 -5.20
N VAL A 53 15.97 4.30 -4.57
CA VAL A 53 17.08 3.57 -3.96
C VAL A 53 17.32 2.26 -4.68
N ILE A 54 16.31 1.41 -4.91
CA ILE A 54 16.56 0.09 -5.49
C ILE A 54 15.50 -0.31 -6.50
N SER A 55 15.97 -0.80 -7.66
CA SER A 55 15.10 -1.38 -8.68
C SER A 55 14.92 -2.88 -8.45
N ILE A 56 13.68 -3.34 -8.53
CA ILE A 56 13.25 -4.72 -8.43
C ILE A 56 12.32 -5.00 -9.61
N GLY A 57 12.57 -6.09 -10.32
CA GLY A 57 11.75 -6.48 -11.45
C GLY A 57 12.15 -5.78 -12.76
N PRO A 58 11.50 -6.18 -13.87
CA PRO A 58 11.92 -5.86 -15.22
C PRO A 58 11.59 -4.41 -15.64
N PHE A 59 10.58 -3.76 -15.07
CA PHE A 59 10.13 -2.44 -15.56
C PHE A 59 11.11 -1.30 -15.26
N HIS A 60 11.93 -1.45 -14.22
CA HIS A 60 12.97 -0.49 -13.84
C HIS A 60 14.39 -1.05 -13.95
N HIS A 61 14.54 -2.29 -14.44
CA HIS A 61 15.82 -2.97 -14.57
C HIS A 61 16.76 -2.21 -15.50
N HIS A 62 17.93 -1.82 -14.98
CA HIS A 62 18.94 -1.02 -15.68
C HIS A 62 18.40 0.24 -16.38
N SER A 63 17.29 0.81 -15.87
CA SER A 63 16.65 1.98 -16.48
C SER A 63 17.33 3.32 -16.13
N ARG A 64 18.13 3.35 -15.05
CA ARG A 64 18.81 4.56 -14.54
C ARG A 64 20.17 4.22 -13.92
N ASP A 65 21.20 4.98 -14.29
CA ASP A 65 22.59 4.77 -13.83
C ASP A 65 22.72 4.79 -12.30
N ASP A 66 21.98 5.67 -11.61
CA ASP A 66 22.05 5.78 -10.15
C ASP A 66 21.43 4.58 -9.42
N LEU A 67 20.57 3.80 -10.09
CA LEU A 67 20.05 2.54 -9.58
C LEU A 67 21.00 1.38 -9.93
N ILE A 68 21.64 1.42 -11.11
CA ILE A 68 22.63 0.43 -11.54
C ILE A 68 23.81 0.38 -10.59
N VAL A 69 24.31 1.54 -10.14
CA VAL A 69 25.40 1.62 -9.14
C VAL A 69 25.03 0.87 -7.83
N LYS A 70 23.75 0.69 -7.55
CA LYS A 70 23.25 0.04 -6.33
C LYS A 70 23.00 -1.47 -6.51
N GLU A 71 23.23 -2.04 -7.70
CA GLU A 71 23.19 -3.49 -7.96
C GLU A 71 24.13 -4.28 -7.04
N GLN A 72 25.26 -3.67 -6.62
CA GLN A 72 26.19 -4.28 -5.66
C GLN A 72 25.52 -4.71 -4.35
N TYR A 73 24.48 -3.98 -3.91
CA TYR A 73 23.73 -4.34 -2.70
C TYR A 73 22.78 -5.52 -2.93
N LYS A 74 22.25 -5.69 -4.14
CA LYS A 74 21.45 -6.86 -4.49
C LYS A 74 22.32 -8.11 -4.61
N LEU A 75 23.49 -8.00 -5.24
CA LEU A 75 24.48 -9.07 -5.28
C LEU A 75 24.95 -9.46 -3.87
N GLN A 76 25.09 -8.49 -2.97
CA GLN A 76 25.35 -8.77 -1.56
C GLN A 76 24.20 -9.55 -0.90
N GLY A 77 22.95 -9.18 -1.15
CA GLY A 77 21.79 -9.93 -0.69
C GLY A 77 21.77 -11.37 -1.20
N LEU A 78 22.11 -11.57 -2.48
CA LEU A 78 22.29 -12.90 -3.06
C LEU A 78 23.43 -13.67 -2.39
N ALA A 79 24.60 -13.06 -2.17
CA ALA A 79 25.72 -13.70 -1.48
C ALA A 79 25.34 -14.14 -0.06
N ASN A 80 24.62 -13.30 0.69
CA ASN A 80 24.10 -13.63 2.02
C ASN A 80 23.09 -14.79 1.95
N PHE A 81 22.19 -14.75 0.98
CA PHE A 81 21.21 -15.82 0.76
C PHE A 81 21.91 -17.17 0.50
N LEU A 82 22.91 -17.18 -0.40
CA LEU A 82 23.70 -18.37 -0.73
C LEU A 82 24.49 -18.89 0.48
N PHE A 83 25.15 -17.99 1.22
CA PHE A 83 25.91 -18.34 2.43
C PHE A 83 25.03 -19.05 3.45
N ARG A 84 23.81 -18.55 3.68
CA ARG A 84 22.86 -19.17 4.62
C ARG A 84 22.27 -20.49 4.12
N MET A 85 22.36 -20.79 2.82
CA MET A 85 21.90 -22.06 2.24
C MET A 85 22.86 -23.23 2.55
N MET A 86 24.05 -22.95 3.12
CA MET A 86 25.07 -23.92 3.59
C MET A 86 25.54 -24.95 2.54
N ASN A 87 25.32 -24.73 1.23
CA ASN A 87 25.65 -25.69 0.17
C ASN A 87 26.55 -25.08 -0.93
N MET A 88 27.58 -25.83 -1.35
CA MET A 88 28.61 -25.41 -2.30
C MET A 88 28.18 -25.45 -3.79
N SER A 89 27.03 -26.05 -4.11
CA SER A 89 26.46 -26.14 -5.48
C SER A 89 25.19 -25.28 -5.63
N SER A 90 25.11 -24.18 -4.88
CA SER A 90 23.85 -23.46 -4.63
C SER A 90 23.39 -22.57 -5.79
N VAL A 91 24.31 -22.04 -6.60
CA VAL A 91 23.96 -21.11 -7.69
C VAL A 91 23.35 -21.86 -8.86
N GLU A 92 23.98 -22.94 -9.31
CA GLU A 92 23.48 -23.79 -10.40
C GLU A 92 22.09 -24.33 -10.07
N PHE A 93 21.92 -24.83 -8.83
CA PHE A 93 20.63 -25.29 -8.35
C PHE A 93 19.55 -24.19 -8.38
N LEU A 94 19.88 -22.97 -7.97
CA LEU A 94 18.95 -21.84 -8.03
C LEU A 94 18.61 -21.44 -9.46
N VAL A 95 19.58 -21.47 -10.37
CA VAL A 95 19.38 -21.20 -11.80
C VAL A 95 18.45 -22.24 -12.42
N GLU A 96 18.75 -23.53 -12.23
CA GLU A 96 17.93 -24.65 -12.73
C GLU A 96 16.50 -24.58 -12.16
N THR A 97 16.38 -24.31 -10.87
CA THR A 97 15.07 -24.19 -10.20
C THR A 97 14.27 -23.00 -10.74
N THR A 98 14.91 -21.83 -10.88
CA THR A 98 14.26 -20.60 -11.39
C THR A 98 13.89 -20.71 -12.86
N GLN A 99 14.66 -21.47 -13.65
CA GLN A 99 14.35 -21.75 -15.05
C GLN A 99 12.95 -22.39 -15.21
N THR A 100 12.56 -23.27 -14.27
CA THR A 100 11.23 -23.88 -14.27
C THR A 100 10.08 -22.89 -14.01
N TRP A 101 10.39 -21.68 -13.54
CA TRP A 101 9.40 -20.66 -13.16
C TRP A 101 9.25 -19.55 -14.20
N VAL A 102 10.12 -19.48 -15.21
CA VAL A 102 10.20 -18.34 -16.14
C VAL A 102 8.87 -18.05 -16.82
N LYS A 103 8.22 -19.09 -17.35
CA LYS A 103 6.93 -18.95 -18.05
C LYS A 103 5.87 -18.38 -17.11
N ASP A 104 5.68 -19.03 -15.96
CA ASP A 104 4.72 -18.58 -14.95
C ASP A 104 5.06 -17.16 -14.47
N ALA A 105 6.34 -16.84 -14.24
CA ALA A 105 6.76 -15.53 -13.75
C ALA A 105 6.46 -14.41 -14.74
N ARG A 106 6.62 -14.66 -16.05
CA ARG A 106 6.24 -13.69 -17.09
C ARG A 106 4.73 -13.45 -17.12
N ASP A 107 3.94 -14.49 -16.86
CA ASP A 107 2.49 -14.43 -16.81
C ASP A 107 1.95 -13.57 -15.65
N TYR A 108 2.76 -13.26 -14.63
CA TYR A 108 2.36 -12.33 -13.56
C TYR A 108 2.42 -10.85 -13.99
N TYR A 109 3.09 -10.53 -15.09
CA TYR A 109 3.15 -9.17 -15.62
C TYR A 109 2.05 -8.95 -16.66
N ALA A 110 1.33 -7.84 -16.54
CA ALA A 110 0.25 -7.49 -17.45
C ALA A 110 0.74 -7.16 -18.87
N GLU A 111 1.98 -6.70 -18.98
CA GLU A 111 2.63 -6.39 -20.24
C GLU A 111 3.73 -7.41 -20.57
N PRO A 112 3.93 -7.76 -21.85
CA PRO A 112 5.04 -8.62 -22.25
C PRO A 112 6.39 -8.05 -21.82
N ILE A 113 7.19 -8.90 -21.17
CA ILE A 113 8.54 -8.52 -20.72
C ILE A 113 9.54 -8.73 -21.85
N ASN A 114 10.05 -7.63 -22.41
CA ASN A 114 11.08 -7.62 -23.45
C ASN A 114 12.49 -7.85 -22.86
N MET A 115 12.72 -9.06 -22.36
CA MET A 115 13.99 -9.53 -21.79
C MET A 115 14.16 -10.99 -22.18
N ASN A 116 15.36 -11.41 -22.58
CA ASN A 116 15.63 -12.83 -22.85
C ASN A 116 15.55 -13.66 -21.54
N ASP A 117 15.42 -14.98 -21.65
CA ASP A 117 15.23 -15.82 -20.46
C ASP A 117 16.44 -15.83 -19.53
N GLU A 118 17.66 -15.72 -20.07
CA GLU A 118 18.88 -15.71 -19.27
C GLU A 118 18.94 -14.47 -18.36
N ASP A 119 18.72 -13.29 -18.91
CA ASP A 119 18.71 -12.03 -18.17
C ASP A 119 17.51 -11.95 -17.23
N PHE A 120 16.37 -12.52 -17.62
CA PHE A 120 15.20 -12.60 -16.76
C PHE A 120 15.45 -13.50 -15.54
N ILE A 121 16.11 -14.64 -15.71
CA ILE A 121 16.52 -15.51 -14.59
C ILE A 121 17.51 -14.78 -13.68
N LYS A 122 18.53 -14.11 -14.25
CA LYS A 122 19.49 -13.32 -13.46
C LYS A 122 18.78 -12.28 -12.62
N MET A 123 17.85 -11.53 -13.21
CA MET A 123 17.04 -10.53 -12.52
C MET A 123 16.20 -11.16 -11.41
N LEU A 124 15.43 -12.23 -11.69
CA LEU A 124 14.59 -12.90 -10.69
C LEU A 124 15.41 -13.39 -9.49
N LEU A 125 16.61 -13.94 -9.74
CA LEU A 125 17.49 -14.43 -8.69
C LEU A 125 18.12 -13.31 -7.87
N VAL A 126 18.74 -12.33 -8.52
CA VAL A 126 19.43 -11.22 -7.83
C VAL A 126 18.43 -10.39 -7.03
N ASP A 127 17.30 -10.01 -7.63
CA ASP A 127 16.27 -9.20 -7.00
C ASP A 127 15.49 -10.00 -5.95
N GLY A 128 15.19 -11.27 -6.25
CA GLY A 128 14.44 -12.15 -5.38
C GLY A 128 15.20 -12.54 -4.12
N CYS A 129 16.46 -12.98 -4.27
CA CYS A 129 17.30 -13.33 -3.13
C CYS A 129 17.60 -12.11 -2.26
N PHE A 130 17.84 -10.94 -2.86
CA PHE A 130 17.97 -9.68 -2.11
C PHE A 130 16.73 -9.40 -1.28
N THR A 131 15.54 -9.44 -1.90
CA THR A 131 14.28 -9.12 -1.23
C THR A 131 13.99 -10.09 -0.09
N VAL A 132 14.14 -11.40 -0.32
CA VAL A 132 13.95 -12.43 0.70
C VAL A 132 14.92 -12.25 1.86
N GLU A 133 16.20 -11.99 1.58
CA GLU A 133 17.20 -11.78 2.62
C GLU A 133 16.92 -10.51 3.42
N LEU A 134 16.50 -9.42 2.77
CA LEU A 134 16.10 -8.18 3.44
C LEU A 134 14.97 -8.41 4.44
N LEU A 135 13.94 -9.16 4.05
CA LEU A 135 12.80 -9.50 4.92
C LEU A 135 13.24 -10.33 6.14
N ILE A 136 14.14 -11.30 5.93
CA ILE A 136 14.69 -12.15 7.00
C ILE A 136 15.53 -11.33 7.97
N LEU A 137 16.40 -10.45 7.46
CA LEU A 137 17.23 -9.56 8.27
C LEU A 137 16.37 -8.62 9.12
N ASN A 138 15.27 -8.11 8.56
CA ASN A 138 14.35 -7.24 9.30
C ASN A 138 13.64 -7.98 10.45
N TYR A 139 13.20 -9.22 10.22
CA TYR A 139 12.54 -10.03 11.25
C TYR A 139 13.48 -10.47 12.37
N GLY A 140 14.72 -10.82 12.04
CA GLY A 140 15.73 -11.24 13.02
C GLY A 140 16.33 -10.11 13.86
N GLN A 141 15.72 -8.91 13.83
CA GLN A 141 16.11 -7.64 14.47
C GLN A 141 17.46 -7.66 15.22
N TYR A 142 18.51 -7.18 14.53
CA TYR A 142 19.78 -6.76 15.15
C TYR A 142 20.58 -7.80 15.94
N SER A 143 20.60 -9.06 15.53
CA SER A 143 21.78 -9.88 15.87
C SER A 143 23.00 -9.34 15.11
N ARG A 144 24.02 -8.85 15.83
CA ARG A 144 25.34 -8.54 15.25
C ARG A 144 25.88 -9.74 14.47
N ASP A 145 25.49 -10.95 14.84
CA ASP A 145 25.89 -12.20 14.20
C ASP A 145 25.17 -12.48 12.87
N ALA A 146 24.04 -11.82 12.58
CA ALA A 146 23.34 -11.99 11.31
C ALA A 146 24.02 -11.23 10.14
N PHE A 147 24.85 -10.24 10.44
CA PHE A 147 25.69 -9.49 9.50
C PHE A 147 27.12 -10.06 9.40
N ILE A 148 27.44 -11.12 10.15
CA ILE A 148 28.81 -11.63 10.27
C ILE A 148 29.28 -12.26 8.96
N ARG A 149 30.30 -11.60 8.39
CA ARG A 149 31.22 -12.01 7.32
C ARG A 149 30.75 -11.73 5.89
N ILE A 150 30.79 -10.47 5.48
CA ILE A 150 31.45 -10.14 4.21
C ILE A 150 32.50 -9.06 4.45
N GLU A 151 33.74 -9.39 4.08
CA GLU A 151 34.94 -8.55 4.15
C GLU A 151 34.72 -7.21 3.46
N HIS A 152 34.97 -6.12 4.20
CA HIS A 152 35.50 -4.83 3.75
C HIS A 152 34.88 -4.08 2.54
N LYS A 153 33.79 -4.54 1.91
CA LYS A 153 33.28 -3.97 0.65
C LYS A 153 31.89 -3.32 0.70
N VAL A 154 31.17 -3.33 1.83
CA VAL A 154 29.80 -2.80 1.88
C VAL A 154 29.62 -1.72 2.93
N ASP A 155 29.04 -0.61 2.49
CA ASP A 155 28.62 0.49 3.35
C ASP A 155 27.41 0.10 4.20
N LEU A 156 27.63 -0.10 5.51
CA LEU A 156 26.56 -0.35 6.49
C LEU A 156 25.52 0.78 6.54
N GLN A 157 25.83 1.98 6.03
CA GLN A 157 24.84 3.05 5.91
C GLN A 157 23.75 2.74 4.88
N PHE A 158 23.99 1.83 3.92
CA PHE A 158 22.95 1.41 2.99
C PHE A 158 21.78 0.76 3.73
N TYR A 159 22.07 -0.15 4.66
CA TYR A 159 21.03 -0.77 5.48
C TYR A 159 20.40 0.22 6.44
N LYS A 160 21.06 1.31 6.86
CA LYS A 160 20.39 2.39 7.60
C LYS A 160 19.29 3.11 6.80
N ARG A 161 19.21 2.89 5.49
CA ARG A 161 18.15 3.39 4.61
C ARG A 161 16.98 2.40 4.44
N PHE A 162 16.76 1.46 5.37
CA PHE A 162 15.59 0.57 5.38
C PHE A 162 14.29 1.33 5.05
N PRO A 163 14.01 2.47 5.74
CA PRO A 163 13.50 3.73 5.20
C PRO A 163 12.95 3.77 3.79
N HIS A 164 13.90 3.94 2.90
CA HIS A 164 13.67 4.30 1.52
C HIS A 164 13.67 3.05 0.65
N ILE A 165 14.29 1.96 1.12
CA ILE A 165 14.26 0.65 0.45
C ILE A 165 12.83 0.08 0.50
N GLY A 166 12.18 0.06 1.67
CA GLY A 166 10.80 -0.42 1.75
C GLY A 166 9.82 0.44 0.94
N ALA A 167 10.07 1.76 0.83
CA ALA A 167 9.26 2.67 0.02
C ALA A 167 9.37 2.37 -1.47
N ASP A 168 10.50 1.81 -1.91
CA ASP A 168 10.65 1.29 -3.27
C ASP A 168 10.02 -0.09 -3.45
N LEU A 169 10.05 -0.96 -2.43
CA LEU A 169 9.47 -2.30 -2.50
C LEU A 169 7.93 -2.31 -2.54
N VAL A 170 7.26 -1.21 -2.19
CA VAL A 170 5.79 -1.08 -2.33
C VAL A 170 5.35 -0.54 -3.69
N LYS A 171 6.29 -0.10 -4.55
CA LYS A 171 5.94 0.55 -5.83
C LYS A 171 5.47 -0.47 -6.84
N LEU A 172 4.32 -0.23 -7.46
CA LEU A 172 3.62 -1.15 -8.35
C LEU A 172 4.47 -1.59 -9.55
N GLU A 173 5.28 -0.68 -10.11
CA GLU A 173 6.19 -0.98 -11.21
C GLU A 173 7.55 -1.56 -10.76
N ASN A 174 7.78 -1.71 -9.46
CA ASN A 174 9.05 -2.15 -8.88
C ASN A 174 8.88 -3.50 -8.16
N GLN A 175 8.25 -4.47 -8.85
CA GLN A 175 7.81 -5.73 -8.25
C GLN A 175 8.42 -6.95 -8.96
N SER A 176 8.63 -8.00 -8.17
CA SER A 176 8.88 -9.36 -8.63
C SER A 176 7.69 -10.24 -8.22
N PRO A 177 7.32 -11.29 -8.98
CA PRO A 177 6.16 -12.11 -8.63
C PRO A 177 6.29 -12.70 -7.23
N PHE A 178 5.28 -12.51 -6.40
CA PHE A 178 5.33 -12.92 -4.99
C PHE A 178 5.63 -14.42 -4.83
N PHE A 179 5.12 -15.26 -5.74
CA PHE A 179 5.38 -16.70 -5.71
C PHE A 179 6.87 -17.04 -5.92
N VAL A 180 7.62 -16.25 -6.70
CA VAL A 180 9.07 -16.43 -6.89
C VAL A 180 9.78 -16.17 -5.56
N LEU A 181 9.45 -15.06 -4.89
CA LEU A 181 10.00 -14.72 -3.57
C LEU A 181 9.68 -15.80 -2.53
N GLN A 182 8.43 -16.28 -2.50
CA GLN A 182 8.00 -17.34 -1.60
C GLN A 182 8.73 -18.66 -1.88
N ARG A 183 8.90 -19.05 -3.15
CA ARG A 183 9.63 -20.27 -3.51
C ARG A 183 11.11 -20.16 -3.14
N LEU A 184 11.75 -19.03 -3.39
CA LEU A 184 13.13 -18.77 -2.95
C LEU A 184 13.25 -18.87 -1.42
N TYR A 185 12.30 -18.34 -0.67
CA TYR A 185 12.26 -18.48 0.79
C TYR A 185 12.17 -19.95 1.23
N LEU A 186 11.33 -20.75 0.58
CA LEU A 186 11.15 -22.18 0.90
C LEU A 186 12.30 -23.08 0.43
N VAL A 187 13.01 -22.69 -0.64
CA VAL A 187 14.24 -23.37 -1.08
C VAL A 187 15.29 -23.37 0.04
N LYS A 188 15.37 -22.27 0.79
CA LYS A 188 16.28 -22.13 1.94
C LYS A 188 15.84 -22.97 3.13
N GLN A 189 14.54 -23.04 3.43
CA GLN A 189 13.99 -23.74 4.59
C GLN A 189 12.71 -24.47 4.18
N LYS A 190 12.81 -25.81 4.09
CA LYS A 190 11.68 -26.66 3.72
C LYS A 190 10.54 -26.63 4.77
N ASP A 191 10.84 -26.21 6.01
CA ASP A 191 9.88 -26.03 7.10
C ASP A 191 10.27 -24.81 7.98
N PRO A 192 9.93 -23.58 7.54
CA PRO A 192 10.30 -22.38 8.26
C PRO A 192 9.39 -22.14 9.47
N SER A 193 9.96 -21.66 10.58
CA SER A 193 9.20 -21.33 11.79
C SER A 193 8.18 -20.18 11.60
N ILE A 194 8.34 -19.39 10.55
CA ILE A 194 7.46 -18.29 10.16
C ILE A 194 7.11 -18.40 8.68
N SER A 195 5.84 -18.19 8.32
CA SER A 195 5.45 -18.18 6.91
C SER A 195 6.01 -16.94 6.19
N PHE A 196 6.31 -17.07 4.90
CA PHE A 196 6.76 -15.92 4.10
C PHE A 196 5.75 -14.76 4.12
N ILE A 197 4.44 -15.07 4.07
CA ILE A 197 3.38 -14.06 4.16
C ILE A 197 3.45 -13.32 5.49
N THR A 198 3.64 -14.03 6.60
CA THR A 198 3.79 -13.41 7.92
C THR A 198 5.05 -12.53 7.97
N LEU A 199 6.15 -12.99 7.38
CA LEU A 199 7.40 -12.24 7.30
C LEU A 199 7.22 -10.92 6.52
N THR A 200 6.58 -10.98 5.35
CA THR A 200 6.24 -9.81 4.53
C THR A 200 5.30 -8.86 5.27
N LYS A 201 4.28 -9.40 5.95
CA LYS A 201 3.38 -8.61 6.80
C LYS A 201 4.16 -7.88 7.88
N ILE A 202 5.03 -8.54 8.63
CA ILE A 202 5.83 -7.87 9.67
C ILE A 202 6.68 -6.76 9.08
N PHE A 203 7.28 -6.96 7.90
CA PHE A 203 8.09 -5.93 7.25
C PHE A 203 7.29 -4.68 6.88
N PHE A 204 6.08 -4.83 6.32
CA PHE A 204 5.26 -3.68 5.87
C PHE A 204 4.24 -3.18 6.91
N ILE A 205 3.97 -3.94 7.97
CA ILE A 205 2.93 -3.67 8.99
C ILE A 205 3.54 -3.27 10.35
N MET A 206 4.87 -3.06 10.46
CA MET A 206 5.46 -2.43 11.67
C MET A 206 4.87 -1.02 11.87
N GLY A 207 3.70 -0.95 12.50
CA GLY A 207 2.87 0.24 12.63
C GLY A 207 1.39 -0.01 12.96
N LEU A 208 0.84 -1.21 12.72
CA LEU A 208 -0.59 -1.50 12.97
C LEU A 208 -0.79 -2.64 13.99
N ASN A 209 -1.00 -2.27 15.26
CA ASN A 209 -1.52 -3.18 16.29
C ASN A 209 -3.06 -3.03 16.41
N GLY A 210 -3.79 -4.16 16.39
CA GLY A 210 -5.27 -4.24 16.43
C GLY A 210 -5.89 -3.76 17.76
N VAL A 211 -7.18 -3.43 17.89
CA VAL A 211 -8.46 -4.10 17.54
C VAL A 211 -9.51 -3.02 17.15
N PHE A 212 -10.68 -3.38 16.58
CA PHE A 212 -11.73 -2.52 15.97
C PHE A 212 -11.99 -1.15 16.65
N GLU A 213 -11.10 -0.24 16.33
CA GLU A 213 -11.10 1.21 16.34
C GLU A 213 -10.50 1.57 14.96
N ILE A 214 -10.67 2.80 14.45
CA ILE A 214 -9.95 3.20 13.22
C ILE A 214 -8.46 2.98 13.53
N PRO A 215 -7.80 2.01 12.89
CA PRO A 215 -6.45 1.62 13.30
C PRO A 215 -5.54 2.84 13.19
N PRO A 216 -4.65 3.10 14.16
CA PRO A 216 -3.77 4.25 14.11
C PRO A 216 -3.07 4.32 12.76
N ILE A 217 -3.36 5.38 12.01
CA ILE A 217 -2.76 5.66 10.72
C ILE A 217 -1.40 6.25 11.01
N LEU A 218 -0.38 5.41 10.86
CA LEU A 218 1.01 5.85 10.90
C LEU A 218 1.29 6.60 9.60
N ASN A 219 1.39 7.92 9.69
CA ASN A 219 1.84 8.74 8.59
C ASN A 219 3.37 8.81 8.68
N ASP A 220 4.03 7.89 7.97
CA ASP A 220 5.47 7.77 7.80
C ASP A 220 5.86 7.97 6.32
N ASP A 221 7.16 7.93 6.02
CA ASP A 221 7.67 8.14 4.66
C ASP A 221 7.15 7.11 3.63
N TYR A 222 6.51 6.03 4.08
CA TYR A 222 5.97 4.95 3.25
C TYR A 222 4.49 5.10 2.96
N PHE A 223 3.74 5.72 3.87
CA PHE A 223 2.28 5.71 3.85
C PHE A 223 1.71 6.25 2.53
N GLU A 224 2.14 7.43 2.10
CA GLU A 224 1.64 8.05 0.88
C GLU A 224 1.99 7.24 -0.39
N PRO A 225 3.27 6.89 -0.65
CA PRO A 225 3.61 6.04 -1.78
C PRO A 225 2.86 4.71 -1.77
N MET A 226 2.76 4.04 -0.62
CA MET A 226 2.06 2.77 -0.50
C MET A 226 0.59 2.90 -0.89
N MET A 227 -0.12 3.89 -0.34
CA MET A 227 -1.54 4.11 -0.66
C MET A 227 -1.74 4.44 -2.14
N GLN A 228 -0.90 5.29 -2.74
CA GLN A 228 -1.00 5.61 -4.18
C GLN A 228 -0.77 4.38 -5.07
N ASN A 229 0.16 3.50 -4.69
CA ASN A 229 0.42 2.26 -5.43
C ASN A 229 -0.69 1.23 -5.26
N LEU A 230 -1.29 1.11 -4.07
CA LEU A 230 -2.46 0.25 -3.84
C LEU A 230 -3.69 0.75 -4.61
N ILE A 231 -3.94 2.06 -4.62
CA ILE A 231 -5.01 2.68 -5.41
C ILE A 231 -4.80 2.42 -6.90
N ALA A 232 -3.56 2.57 -7.39
CA ALA A 232 -3.24 2.29 -8.79
C ALA A 232 -3.43 0.81 -9.14
N PHE A 233 -3.03 -0.10 -8.24
CA PHE A 233 -3.25 -1.53 -8.38
C PHE A 233 -4.74 -1.86 -8.49
N GLU A 234 -5.57 -1.37 -7.56
CA GLU A 234 -7.02 -1.62 -7.57
C GLU A 234 -7.72 -1.02 -8.80
N HIS A 235 -7.27 0.11 -9.34
CA HIS A 235 -7.83 0.67 -10.58
C HIS A 235 -7.57 -0.20 -11.82
N VAL A 236 -6.44 -0.90 -11.86
CA VAL A 236 -6.05 -1.69 -13.04
C VAL A 236 -6.45 -3.17 -12.88
N TYR A 237 -6.50 -3.67 -11.64
CA TYR A 237 -6.87 -5.04 -11.35
C TYR A 237 -8.37 -5.28 -11.65
N VAL A 238 -8.67 -6.35 -12.40
CA VAL A 238 -10.03 -6.68 -12.87
C VAL A 238 -10.92 -7.30 -11.77
N GLY A 239 -10.39 -7.43 -10.55
CA GLY A 239 -11.15 -7.93 -9.40
C GLY A 239 -12.07 -6.87 -8.78
N ASN A 240 -13.15 -7.32 -8.14
CA ASN A 240 -14.18 -6.44 -7.57
C ASN A 240 -13.87 -6.00 -6.12
N ASP A 241 -12.61 -6.14 -5.67
CA ASP A 241 -12.20 -5.95 -4.28
C ASP A 241 -11.45 -4.63 -4.09
N ASN A 242 -12.15 -3.51 -4.30
CA ASN A 242 -11.61 -2.15 -4.24
C ASN A 242 -11.52 -1.63 -2.79
N LYS A 243 -10.87 -2.39 -1.89
CA LYS A 243 -10.85 -2.12 -0.45
C LYS A 243 -10.03 -0.88 -0.10
N CYS A 244 -8.87 -0.69 -0.71
CA CYS A 244 -8.02 0.47 -0.50
C CYS A 244 -8.72 1.74 -0.98
N ILE A 245 -9.29 1.72 -2.19
CA ILE A 245 -10.08 2.83 -2.75
C ILE A 245 -11.26 3.18 -1.83
N GLN A 246 -11.99 2.18 -1.34
CA GLN A 246 -13.10 2.36 -0.40
C GLN A 246 -12.63 2.94 0.94
N TYR A 247 -11.49 2.48 1.46
CA TYR A 247 -10.90 2.96 2.70
C TYR A 247 -10.42 4.42 2.57
N VAL A 248 -9.69 4.74 1.51
CA VAL A 248 -9.18 6.09 1.23
C VAL A 248 -10.35 7.06 1.01
N SER A 249 -11.42 6.63 0.32
CA SER A 249 -12.65 7.42 0.21
C SER A 249 -13.29 7.68 1.58
N LEU A 250 -13.36 6.69 2.47
CA LEU A 250 -13.83 6.93 3.84
C LEU A 250 -12.95 7.96 4.57
N LEU A 251 -11.62 7.86 4.45
CA LEU A 251 -10.70 8.82 5.08
C LEU A 251 -10.87 10.24 4.54
N ASP A 252 -11.09 10.42 3.25
CA ASP A 252 -11.41 11.73 2.62
C ASP A 252 -12.60 12.41 3.28
N HIS A 253 -13.67 11.63 3.51
CA HIS A 253 -14.90 12.12 4.12
C HIS A 253 -14.74 12.43 5.61
N LEU A 254 -13.77 11.81 6.28
CA LEU A 254 -13.45 12.07 7.69
C LEU A 254 -12.44 13.23 7.85
N ILE A 255 -11.52 13.41 6.90
CA ILE A 255 -10.37 14.32 6.98
C ILE A 255 -10.50 15.41 5.91
N CYS A 256 -11.45 16.32 6.10
CA CYS A 256 -11.66 17.42 5.16
C CYS A 256 -10.79 18.64 5.46
N THR A 257 -10.47 18.88 6.73
CA THR A 257 -9.78 20.09 7.21
C THR A 257 -8.66 19.77 8.20
N GLU A 258 -7.76 20.74 8.42
CA GLU A 258 -6.72 20.68 9.46
C GLU A 258 -7.29 20.44 10.88
N LYS A 259 -8.54 20.87 11.13
CA LYS A 259 -9.21 20.68 12.41
C LYS A 259 -9.60 19.22 12.62
N ASP A 260 -10.04 18.56 11.54
CA ASP A 260 -10.38 17.13 11.56
C ASP A 260 -9.13 16.31 11.85
N VAL A 261 -8.01 16.62 11.18
CA VAL A 261 -6.70 16.03 11.49
C VAL A 261 -6.33 16.26 12.95
N SER A 262 -6.49 17.48 13.47
CA SER A 262 -6.13 17.79 14.86
C SER A 262 -6.92 16.96 15.88
N VAL A 263 -8.19 16.66 15.60
CA VAL A 263 -9.02 15.79 16.43
C VAL A 263 -8.52 14.34 16.37
N LEU A 264 -8.23 13.84 15.17
CA LEU A 264 -7.76 12.47 14.97
C LEU A 264 -6.34 12.24 15.54
N VAL A 265 -5.46 13.23 15.44
CA VAL A 265 -4.13 13.20 16.08
C VAL A 265 -4.26 13.18 17.60
N LYS A 266 -5.12 14.03 18.19
CA LYS A 266 -5.40 14.01 19.64
C LYS A 266 -5.98 12.67 20.10
N ALA A 267 -6.82 12.06 19.27
CA ALA A 267 -7.38 10.73 19.50
C ALA A 267 -6.37 9.60 19.25
N ARG A 268 -5.13 9.91 18.83
CA ARG A 268 -4.09 8.94 18.42
C ARG A 268 -4.53 8.01 17.28
N ILE A 269 -5.53 8.43 16.51
CA ILE A 269 -5.98 7.77 15.28
C ILE A 269 -5.03 8.13 14.13
N ILE A 270 -4.41 9.31 14.14
CA ILE A 270 -3.32 9.65 13.21
C ILE A 270 -2.05 9.86 14.04
N ILE A 271 -1.00 9.11 13.73
CA ILE A 271 0.33 9.27 14.32
C ILE A 271 1.24 9.83 13.22
N ASN A 272 1.63 11.09 13.33
CA ASN A 272 2.48 11.73 12.33
C ASN A 272 3.96 11.61 12.73
N GLU A 273 4.72 10.73 12.07
CA GLU A 273 6.15 10.49 12.36
C GLU A 273 7.10 11.28 11.45
N ILE A 274 6.61 11.80 10.32
CA ILE A 274 7.41 12.58 9.35
C ILE A 274 7.66 14.02 9.84
N GLY A 275 6.92 14.47 10.86
CA GLY A 275 6.82 15.89 11.22
C GLY A 275 5.87 16.65 10.29
N GLY A 276 5.64 17.93 10.58
CA GLY A 276 4.71 18.77 9.81
C GLY A 276 3.39 19.10 10.51
N SER A 277 2.67 20.06 9.95
CA SER A 277 1.42 20.64 10.43
C SER A 277 0.20 19.80 10.05
N SER A 278 -0.90 19.96 10.78
CA SER A 278 -2.19 19.35 10.43
C SER A 278 -2.69 19.73 9.03
N ILE A 279 -2.20 20.85 8.47
CA ILE A 279 -2.47 21.28 7.09
C ILE A 279 -1.86 20.30 6.11
N GLU A 280 -0.59 19.93 6.27
CA GLU A 280 0.12 19.04 5.35
C GLU A 280 -0.49 17.64 5.36
N VAL A 281 -0.85 17.13 6.54
CA VAL A 281 -1.58 15.87 6.67
C VAL A 281 -2.96 15.94 6.00
N SER A 282 -3.72 17.03 6.15
CA SER A 282 -5.01 17.16 5.46
C SER A 282 -4.86 17.22 3.93
N LYS A 283 -3.82 17.91 3.43
CA LYS A 283 -3.52 17.96 2.00
C LYS A 283 -3.12 16.60 1.45
N LEU A 284 -2.38 15.81 2.24
CA LEU A 284 -2.00 14.46 1.88
C LEU A 284 -3.22 13.59 1.59
N PHE A 285 -4.15 13.48 2.54
CA PHE A 285 -5.36 12.66 2.37
C PHE A 285 -6.23 13.15 1.22
N ASN A 286 -6.44 14.46 1.11
CA ASN A 286 -7.18 15.06 -0.01
C ASN A 286 -6.51 14.77 -1.38
N ASN A 287 -5.18 14.64 -1.42
CA ASN A 287 -4.45 14.31 -2.64
C ASN A 287 -4.55 12.83 -3.00
N LEU A 288 -4.59 11.91 -2.02
CA LEU A 288 -4.79 10.48 -2.25
C LEU A 288 -6.11 10.19 -3.00
N CYS A 289 -7.13 11.03 -2.79
CA CYS A 289 -8.46 10.85 -3.34
C CYS A 289 -8.65 11.49 -4.73
N LYS A 290 -7.69 12.26 -5.22
CA LYS A 290 -7.79 12.89 -6.56
C LYS A 290 -7.77 11.81 -7.64
N PHE A 291 -8.77 11.82 -8.51
CA PHE A 291 -8.97 10.88 -9.62
C PHE A 291 -9.24 9.43 -9.22
N VAL A 292 -9.61 9.19 -7.96
CA VAL A 292 -10.12 7.89 -7.52
C VAL A 292 -11.56 7.73 -7.96
N THR A 293 -11.84 6.79 -8.88
CA THR A 293 -13.22 6.47 -9.27
C THR A 293 -13.81 5.56 -8.21
N VAL A 294 -14.59 6.11 -7.28
CA VAL A 294 -15.23 5.33 -6.22
C VAL A 294 -16.32 4.43 -6.86
N PRO A 295 -16.31 3.11 -6.60
CA PRO A 295 -17.37 2.22 -7.07
C PRO A 295 -18.74 2.65 -6.52
N ASN A 296 -19.79 2.53 -7.33
CA ASN A 296 -21.18 2.88 -6.94
C ASN A 296 -21.64 2.12 -5.66
N CYS A 297 -21.12 0.92 -5.43
CA CYS A 297 -21.37 0.08 -4.25
C CYS A 297 -20.13 0.03 -3.36
N CYS A 298 -19.96 1.05 -2.53
CA CYS A 298 -18.92 1.09 -1.51
C CYS A 298 -19.51 0.59 -0.18
N HIS A 299 -18.86 -0.36 0.48
CA HIS A 299 -19.28 -0.91 1.79
C HIS A 299 -19.45 0.20 2.84
N PHE A 300 -18.68 1.27 2.70
CA PHE A 300 -18.74 2.44 3.57
C PHE A 300 -19.77 3.50 3.15
N ASN A 301 -20.48 3.36 2.02
CA ASN A 301 -21.48 4.35 1.60
C ASN A 301 -22.64 4.39 2.59
N ASP A 302 -23.11 3.21 3.03
CA ASP A 302 -24.16 3.10 4.03
C ASP A 302 -23.68 3.62 5.40
N ILE A 303 -22.42 3.34 5.76
CA ILE A 303 -21.81 3.85 7.00
C ILE A 303 -21.69 5.38 6.95
N ASN A 304 -21.19 5.94 5.85
CA ASN A 304 -21.08 7.39 5.64
C ASN A 304 -22.45 8.07 5.64
N LYS A 305 -23.45 7.47 4.99
CA LYS A 305 -24.82 7.97 4.98
C LYS A 305 -25.42 7.96 6.39
N ALA A 306 -25.33 6.84 7.10
CA ALA A 306 -25.80 6.71 8.48
C ALA A 306 -25.09 7.68 9.43
N LEU A 307 -23.77 7.86 9.28
CA LEU A 307 -22.98 8.81 10.06
C LEU A 307 -23.44 10.26 9.79
N ARG A 308 -23.61 10.65 8.52
CA ARG A 308 -24.12 11.97 8.14
C ARG A 308 -25.53 12.20 8.67
N GLU A 309 -26.42 11.23 8.53
CA GLU A 309 -27.77 11.30 9.06
C GLU A 309 -27.76 11.47 10.58
N HIS A 310 -26.98 10.67 11.30
CA HIS A 310 -26.81 10.77 12.74
C HIS A 310 -26.29 12.16 13.16
N CYS A 311 -25.20 12.64 12.55
CA CYS A 311 -24.63 13.97 12.83
C CYS A 311 -25.57 15.12 12.45
N SER A 312 -26.43 14.93 11.46
CA SER A 312 -27.36 15.97 11.00
C SER A 312 -28.57 16.16 11.92
N ARG A 313 -28.93 15.16 12.74
CA ARG A 313 -30.10 15.20 13.64
C ARG A 313 -30.00 16.36 14.62
N ARG A 314 -31.10 17.14 14.74
CA ARG A 314 -31.16 18.33 15.61
C ARG A 314 -30.74 18.06 17.05
N TRP A 315 -31.19 16.95 17.62
CA TRP A 315 -30.84 16.54 18.97
C TRP A 315 -29.34 16.23 19.12
N ASN A 316 -28.74 15.55 18.15
CA ASN A 316 -27.32 15.21 18.18
C ASN A 316 -26.44 16.46 18.00
N LYS A 317 -26.84 17.39 17.13
CA LYS A 317 -26.20 18.72 17.05
C LYS A 317 -26.30 19.46 18.38
N ALA A 318 -27.48 19.51 19.00
CA ALA A 318 -27.69 20.19 20.27
C ALA A 318 -26.85 19.56 21.41
N ILE A 319 -26.80 18.24 21.52
CA ILE A 319 -25.94 17.53 22.48
C ILE A 319 -24.47 17.82 22.22
N ALA A 320 -24.02 17.77 20.95
CA ALA A 320 -22.64 18.06 20.60
C ALA A 320 -22.26 19.50 20.95
N THR A 321 -23.13 20.47 20.67
CA THR A 321 -22.95 21.87 21.05
C THR A 321 -22.93 22.05 22.56
N LEU A 322 -23.83 21.39 23.31
CA LEU A 322 -23.85 21.45 24.77
C LEU A 322 -22.55 20.87 25.35
N LYS A 323 -22.13 19.69 24.87
CA LYS A 323 -20.89 19.04 25.30
C LYS A 323 -19.67 19.90 25.00
N HIS A 324 -19.60 20.45 23.79
CA HIS A 324 -18.45 21.24 23.34
C HIS A 324 -18.41 22.65 23.94
N ASN A 325 -19.53 23.33 24.17
CA ASN A 325 -19.50 24.71 24.66
C ASN A 325 -19.55 24.77 26.19
N TYR A 326 -20.27 23.83 26.82
CA TYR A 326 -20.54 23.88 28.24
C TYR A 326 -19.66 22.91 29.03
N PHE A 327 -19.54 21.64 28.61
CA PHE A 327 -18.81 20.62 29.37
C PHE A 327 -17.32 20.50 29.05
N ASN A 328 -16.69 21.53 28.48
CA ASN A 328 -15.25 21.53 28.22
C ASN A 328 -14.39 21.80 29.46
N THR A 329 -14.99 22.16 30.61
CA THR A 329 -14.25 22.39 31.85
C THR A 329 -14.80 21.54 33.00
N PRO A 330 -13.94 21.01 33.89
CA PRO A 330 -14.39 20.28 35.07
C PRO A 330 -15.36 21.09 35.93
N TRP A 331 -15.16 22.42 36.02
CA TRP A 331 -16.02 23.32 36.80
C TRP A 331 -17.44 23.42 36.25
N ALA A 332 -17.61 23.44 34.92
CA ALA A 332 -18.95 23.47 34.34
C ALA A 332 -19.76 22.19 34.65
N ILE A 333 -19.09 21.03 34.75
CA ILE A 333 -19.73 19.78 35.18
C ILE A 333 -20.19 19.91 36.65
N VAL A 334 -19.32 20.40 37.53
CA VAL A 334 -19.64 20.60 38.95
C VAL A 334 -20.78 21.60 39.12
N SER A 335 -20.76 22.72 38.40
CA SER A 335 -21.83 23.73 38.42
C SER A 335 -23.16 23.17 37.91
N PHE A 336 -23.14 22.35 36.86
CA PHE A 336 -24.34 21.69 36.35
C PHE A 336 -24.96 20.74 37.36
N VAL A 337 -24.13 19.89 37.98
CA VAL A 337 -24.56 18.95 39.01
C VAL A 337 -25.09 19.68 40.24
N GLY A 338 -24.41 20.75 40.67
CA GLY A 338 -24.88 21.62 41.75
C GLY A 338 -26.24 22.27 41.45
N ALA A 339 -26.44 22.76 40.22
CA ALA A 339 -27.73 23.32 39.80
C ALA A 339 -28.86 22.27 39.82
N ILE A 340 -28.58 21.03 39.42
CA ILE A 340 -29.55 19.91 39.53
C ILE A 340 -29.91 19.65 40.99
N PHE A 341 -28.93 19.58 41.89
CA PHE A 341 -29.19 19.38 43.32
C PHE A 341 -30.05 20.51 43.90
N LEU A 342 -29.74 21.77 43.58
CA LEU A 342 -30.54 22.91 44.01
C LEU A 342 -31.99 22.84 43.50
N LEU A 343 -32.19 22.41 42.25
CA LEU A 343 -33.52 22.20 41.67
C LEU A 343 -34.30 21.09 42.40
N ILE A 344 -33.64 19.96 42.69
CA ILE A 344 -34.24 18.85 43.44
C ILE A 344 -34.62 19.32 44.85
N PHE A 345 -33.72 20.05 45.54
CA PHE A 345 -34.02 20.60 46.86
C PHE A 345 -35.18 21.58 46.83
N ALA A 346 -35.26 22.47 45.84
CA ALA A 346 -36.37 23.40 45.68
C ALA A 346 -37.71 22.68 45.43
N LEU A 347 -37.71 21.61 44.61
CA LEU A 347 -38.89 20.78 44.38
C LEU A 347 -39.33 20.05 45.65
N LEU A 348 -38.41 19.42 46.36
CA LEU A 348 -38.69 18.76 47.63
C LEU A 348 -39.25 19.76 48.66
N GLN A 349 -38.63 20.93 48.79
CA GLN A 349 -39.10 21.99 49.68
C GLN A 349 -40.52 22.44 49.33
N THR A 350 -40.83 22.59 48.05
CA THR A 350 -42.18 22.97 47.58
C THR A 350 -43.21 21.88 47.89
N ILE A 351 -42.85 20.60 47.71
CA ILE A 351 -43.72 19.45 48.03
C ILE A 351 -43.97 19.39 49.54
N PHE A 352 -42.94 19.44 50.37
CA PHE A 352 -43.09 19.39 51.83
C PHE A 352 -43.85 20.60 52.37
N SER A 353 -43.64 21.78 51.80
CA SER A 353 -44.37 23.01 52.19
C SER A 353 -45.83 23.02 51.73
N GLY A 354 -46.20 22.21 50.74
CA GLY A 354 -47.58 22.05 50.28
C GLY A 354 -48.34 20.90 50.94
N ILE A 355 -47.64 19.99 51.64
CA ILE A 355 -48.22 18.87 52.41
C ILE A 355 -48.37 19.22 53.89
N SER A 356 -47.51 20.10 54.42
CA SER A 356 -47.69 20.75 55.73
C SER A 356 -48.73 21.87 55.66
#